data_AF-A0A8S3D1P9-F1
#
_entry.id   AF-A0A8S3D1P9-F1
#
_cell.length_a   1.000
_cell.length_b   1.000
_cell.length_c   1.000
_cell.angle_alpha   90.00
_cell.angle_beta   90.00
_cell.angle_gamma   90.00
#
_symmetry.space_group_name_H-M   'P 1'
#
loop_
_entity.id
_entity.type
_entity.pdbx_description
1 polymer ?
#
loop_
_entity_poly.entity_id
_entity_poly.type
_entity_poly.pdbx_seq_one_letter_code
_entity_poly.pdbx_strand_id
1 'polypeptide(L)'
;SSLCLKAPNPPTIRPLAILEQAFPFVLNKYQLNNDWSYISSQLKSIRQDLIVQSIRNDFALLVYEENARLALEMGDRDQFVQCQTQVETLYDSGCNRTHLMEFLSYRLLYSLLLGDCQRVSRTLIDIHAEKISSRKSNEIDIVLDFCSSLRRKNYTQLFILYKSLPRRARCVVDFFIDIYRKQMIQIFIWGFTPTLPIDIVTN
;
A
#
# COMPACT_ATOMS: atom_id res chain seq x y z
N SER A 1 -20.14 -10.39 -47.58
CA SER A 1 -20.27 -11.17 -46.33
C SER A 1 -20.04 -10.25 -45.16
N SER A 2 -21.12 -9.76 -44.57
CA SER A 2 -21.12 -8.77 -43.49
C SER A 2 -20.67 -9.44 -42.18
N LEU A 3 -19.43 -9.21 -41.77
CA LEU A 3 -18.96 -9.61 -40.44
C LEU A 3 -19.61 -8.66 -39.41
N CYS A 4 -20.78 -9.05 -38.92
CA CYS A 4 -21.33 -8.52 -37.68
C CYS A 4 -20.34 -8.80 -36.56
N LEU A 5 -19.53 -7.81 -36.22
CA LEU A 5 -18.91 -7.69 -34.90
C LEU A 5 -20.07 -7.74 -33.89
N LYS A 6 -20.24 -8.86 -33.21
CA LYS A 6 -21.11 -8.95 -32.04
C LYS A 6 -20.68 -7.84 -31.08
N ALA A 7 -21.54 -6.86 -30.86
CA ALA A 7 -21.39 -5.91 -29.77
C ALA A 7 -21.20 -6.71 -28.47
N PRO A 8 -20.26 -6.35 -27.59
CA PRO A 8 -20.13 -7.02 -26.31
C PRO A 8 -21.47 -6.86 -25.57
N ASN A 9 -22.04 -7.98 -25.12
CA ASN A 9 -23.22 -7.96 -24.25
C ASN A 9 -22.93 -6.96 -23.11
N PRO A 10 -23.86 -6.03 -22.79
CA PRO A 10 -23.65 -5.16 -21.66
C PRO A 10 -23.36 -6.03 -20.45
N PRO A 11 -22.31 -5.76 -19.65
CA PRO A 11 -22.19 -6.42 -18.37
C PRO A 11 -23.49 -6.09 -17.63
N THR A 12 -24.29 -7.10 -17.33
CA THR A 12 -25.39 -6.94 -16.39
C THR A 12 -24.72 -6.60 -15.07
N ILE A 13 -24.62 -5.30 -14.78
CA ILE A 13 -23.99 -4.78 -13.57
C ILE A 13 -24.66 -5.47 -12.39
N ARG A 14 -23.88 -6.18 -11.56
CA ARG A 14 -24.44 -6.93 -10.43
C ARG A 14 -24.93 -5.94 -9.37
N PRO A 15 -26.17 -6.07 -8.87
CA PRO A 15 -26.68 -5.20 -7.81
C PRO A 15 -25.92 -5.45 -6.49
N LEU A 16 -25.93 -4.46 -5.60
CA LEU A 16 -25.20 -4.49 -4.32
C LEU A 16 -25.41 -5.80 -3.53
N ALA A 17 -26.65 -6.27 -3.37
CA ALA A 17 -26.94 -7.50 -2.63
C ALA A 17 -26.24 -8.74 -3.22
N ILE A 18 -26.06 -8.79 -4.54
CA ILE A 18 -25.32 -9.86 -5.21
C ILE A 18 -23.81 -9.69 -5.03
N LEU A 19 -23.31 -8.45 -5.01
CA LEU A 19 -21.90 -8.18 -4.72
C LEU A 19 -21.53 -8.56 -3.28
N GLU A 20 -22.38 -8.24 -2.31
CA GLU A 20 -22.22 -8.61 -0.90
C GLU A 20 -22.17 -10.13 -0.69
N GLN A 21 -22.94 -10.87 -1.48
CA GLN A 21 -22.85 -12.34 -1.49
C GLN A 21 -21.61 -12.83 -2.24
N ALA A 22 -21.31 -12.28 -3.42
CA ALA A 22 -20.22 -12.73 -4.26
C ALA A 22 -18.83 -12.54 -3.63
N PHE A 23 -18.63 -11.44 -2.90
CA PHE A 23 -17.36 -11.08 -2.30
C PHE A 23 -16.77 -12.17 -1.38
N PRO A 24 -17.47 -12.70 -0.37
CA PRO A 24 -16.95 -13.79 0.46
C PRO A 24 -16.73 -15.09 -0.33
N PHE A 25 -17.57 -15.42 -1.33
CA PHE A 25 -17.31 -16.60 -2.18
C PHE A 25 -16.01 -16.47 -2.98
N VAL A 26 -15.74 -15.27 -3.49
CA VAL A 26 -14.52 -14.95 -4.23
C VAL A 26 -13.29 -15.07 -3.31
N LEU A 27 -13.35 -14.52 -2.09
CA LEU A 27 -12.27 -14.63 -1.10
C LEU A 27 -12.03 -16.08 -0.66
N ASN A 28 -13.09 -16.84 -0.36
CA ASN A 28 -12.98 -18.24 0.05
C ASN A 28 -12.33 -19.10 -1.04
N LYS A 29 -12.70 -18.89 -2.30
CA LYS A 29 -12.09 -19.61 -3.42
C LYS A 29 -10.60 -19.25 -3.58
N TYR A 30 -10.23 -17.99 -3.36
CA TYR A 30 -8.81 -17.62 -3.35
C TYR A 30 -8.05 -18.31 -2.21
N GLN A 31 -8.60 -18.35 -1.00
CA GLN A 31 -7.97 -19.03 0.14
C GLN A 31 -7.70 -20.52 -0.12
N LEU A 32 -8.55 -21.20 -0.90
CA LEU A 32 -8.36 -22.61 -1.26
C LEU A 32 -7.31 -22.82 -2.35
N ASN A 33 -7.25 -21.92 -3.33
CA ASN A 33 -6.51 -22.16 -4.57
C ASN A 33 -5.24 -21.30 -4.71
N ASN A 34 -5.09 -20.25 -3.92
CA ASN A 34 -4.02 -19.24 -3.99
C ASN A 34 -3.78 -18.67 -5.41
N ASP A 35 -4.83 -18.59 -6.22
CA ASP A 35 -4.76 -18.08 -7.59
C ASP A 35 -4.91 -16.55 -7.61
N TRP A 36 -3.76 -15.86 -7.71
CA TRP A 36 -3.72 -14.39 -7.79
C TRP A 36 -4.45 -13.83 -9.02
N SER A 37 -4.31 -14.48 -10.18
CA SER A 37 -4.93 -14.03 -11.43
C SER A 37 -6.45 -14.06 -11.31
N TYR A 38 -6.99 -15.12 -10.70
CA TYR A 38 -8.41 -15.22 -10.41
C TYR A 38 -8.88 -14.11 -9.47
N ILE A 39 -8.27 -13.98 -8.28
CA ILE A 39 -8.77 -13.03 -7.26
C ILE A 39 -8.64 -11.58 -7.73
N SER A 40 -7.53 -11.22 -8.37
CA SER A 40 -7.32 -9.88 -8.90
C SER A 40 -8.38 -9.52 -9.94
N SER A 41 -8.68 -10.45 -10.87
CA SER A 41 -9.74 -10.26 -11.86
C SER A 41 -11.13 -10.14 -11.22
N GLN A 42 -11.46 -10.97 -10.22
CA GLN A 42 -12.77 -10.93 -9.56
C GLN A 42 -12.97 -9.65 -8.75
N LEU A 43 -11.97 -9.25 -7.96
CA LEU A 43 -12.04 -8.01 -7.17
C LEU A 43 -12.07 -6.79 -8.09
N LYS A 44 -11.34 -6.79 -9.22
CA LYS A 44 -11.45 -5.75 -10.23
C LYS A 44 -12.88 -5.65 -10.80
N SER A 45 -13.51 -6.78 -11.10
CA SER A 45 -14.90 -6.83 -11.57
C SER A 45 -15.89 -6.30 -10.52
N ILE A 46 -15.77 -6.69 -9.25
CA ILE A 46 -16.63 -6.18 -8.16
C ILE A 46 -16.47 -4.66 -8.03
N ARG A 47 -15.22 -4.16 -8.01
CA ARG A 47 -14.96 -2.72 -7.92
C ARG A 47 -15.50 -1.94 -9.11
N GLN A 48 -15.45 -2.52 -10.32
CA GLN A 48 -16.04 -1.90 -11.51
C GLN A 48 -17.55 -1.74 -11.36
N ASP A 49 -18.26 -2.75 -10.84
CA ASP A 49 -19.70 -2.67 -10.60
C ASP A 49 -20.04 -1.61 -9.55
N LEU A 50 -19.23 -1.49 -8.49
CA LEU A 50 -19.38 -0.44 -7.47
C LEU A 50 -19.19 0.97 -8.06
N ILE A 51 -18.19 1.14 -8.92
CA ILE A 51 -17.93 2.42 -9.60
C ILE A 51 -19.12 2.80 -10.49
N VAL A 52 -19.58 1.88 -11.33
CA VAL A 52 -20.68 2.15 -12.28
C VAL A 52 -21.98 2.49 -11.54
N GLN A 53 -22.23 1.85 -10.40
CA GLN A 53 -23.39 2.14 -9.55
C GLN A 53 -23.19 3.35 -8.63
N SER A 54 -22.01 3.98 -8.62
CA SER A 54 -21.65 5.08 -7.71
C SER A 54 -21.84 4.72 -6.23
N ILE A 55 -21.58 3.47 -5.85
CA ILE A 55 -21.72 2.99 -4.46
C ILE A 55 -20.49 3.41 -3.66
N ARG A 56 -20.70 4.20 -2.60
CA ARG A 56 -19.67 4.73 -1.70
C ARG A 56 -20.06 4.51 -0.23
N ASN A 57 -20.14 3.24 0.17
CA ASN A 57 -20.54 2.83 1.51
C ASN A 57 -19.47 1.93 2.15
N ASP A 58 -19.74 1.45 3.37
CA ASP A 58 -18.82 0.59 4.11
C ASP A 58 -18.49 -0.72 3.39
N PHE A 59 -19.42 -1.27 2.60
CA PHE A 59 -19.14 -2.44 1.77
C PHE A 59 -18.11 -2.13 0.68
N ALA A 60 -18.26 -1.00 -0.02
CA ALA A 60 -17.26 -0.57 -0.99
C ALA A 60 -15.89 -0.40 -0.32
N LEU A 61 -15.84 0.27 0.83
CA LEU A 61 -14.60 0.42 1.61
C LEU A 61 -13.98 -0.95 1.92
N LEU A 62 -14.74 -1.90 2.46
CA LEU A 62 -14.27 -3.25 2.76
C LEU A 62 -13.65 -3.94 1.53
N VAL A 63 -14.32 -3.88 0.37
CA VAL A 63 -13.80 -4.47 -0.87
C VAL A 63 -12.46 -3.84 -1.28
N TYR A 64 -12.35 -2.51 -1.17
CA TYR A 64 -11.11 -1.81 -1.50
C TYR A 64 -9.98 -2.08 -0.51
N GLU A 65 -10.29 -2.15 0.78
CA GLU A 65 -9.31 -2.46 1.83
C GLU A 65 -8.74 -3.87 1.66
N GLU A 66 -9.60 -4.88 1.48
CA GLU A 66 -9.16 -6.26 1.27
C GLU A 66 -8.35 -6.41 -0.01
N ASN A 67 -8.78 -5.77 -1.10
CA ASN A 67 -8.01 -5.81 -2.34
C ASN A 67 -6.64 -5.13 -2.21
N ALA A 68 -6.55 -4.01 -1.49
CA ALA A 68 -5.28 -3.35 -1.21
C ALA A 68 -4.34 -4.26 -0.39
N ARG A 69 -4.87 -4.92 0.65
CA ARG A 69 -4.10 -5.85 1.50
C ARG A 69 -3.56 -7.04 0.69
N LEU A 70 -4.39 -7.65 -0.15
CA LEU A 70 -3.97 -8.75 -1.01
C LEU A 70 -2.94 -8.29 -2.05
N ALA A 71 -3.12 -7.11 -2.65
CA ALA A 71 -2.16 -6.54 -3.58
C ALA A 71 -0.79 -6.29 -2.92
N LEU A 72 -0.77 -5.81 -1.66
CA LEU A 72 0.47 -5.71 -0.88
C LEU A 72 1.14 -7.07 -0.68
N GLU A 73 0.37 -8.08 -0.28
CA GLU A 73 0.89 -9.43 -0.02
C GLU A 73 1.43 -10.11 -1.28
N MET A 74 0.86 -9.79 -2.45
CA MET A 74 1.27 -10.34 -3.75
C MET A 74 2.30 -9.48 -4.49
N GLY A 75 2.68 -8.32 -3.93
CA GLY A 75 3.64 -7.41 -4.56
C GLY A 75 3.09 -6.64 -5.77
N ASP A 76 1.77 -6.56 -5.94
CA ASP A 76 1.12 -5.81 -7.02
C ASP A 76 0.98 -4.33 -6.64
N ARG A 77 2.04 -3.57 -6.91
CA ARG A 77 2.12 -2.14 -6.60
C ARG A 77 1.02 -1.33 -7.28
N ASP A 78 0.73 -1.60 -8.55
CA ASP A 78 -0.21 -0.78 -9.32
C ASP A 78 -1.65 -0.98 -8.81
N GLN A 79 -2.03 -2.23 -8.53
CA GLN A 79 -3.32 -2.53 -7.93
C GLN A 79 -3.43 -1.95 -6.51
N PHE A 80 -2.37 -2.02 -5.71
CA PHE A 80 -2.33 -1.40 -4.39
C PHE A 80 -2.57 0.11 -4.47
N VAL A 81 -1.84 0.83 -5.32
CA VAL A 81 -1.97 2.29 -5.46
C VAL A 81 -3.38 2.69 -5.90
N GLN A 82 -3.96 1.97 -6.87
CA GLN A 82 -5.35 2.21 -7.28
C GLN A 82 -6.34 2.01 -6.13
N CYS A 83 -6.19 0.95 -5.34
CA CYS A 83 -7.06 0.72 -4.18
C CYS A 83 -6.86 1.80 -3.13
N GLN A 84 -5.62 2.16 -2.82
CA GLN A 84 -5.29 3.13 -1.79
C GLN A 84 -5.91 4.50 -2.06
N THR A 85 -5.88 4.98 -3.31
CA THR A 85 -6.56 6.23 -3.70
C THR A 85 -8.06 6.15 -3.43
N GLN A 86 -8.71 5.02 -3.75
CA GLN A 86 -10.15 4.89 -3.51
C GLN A 86 -10.49 4.77 -2.02
N VAL A 87 -9.69 4.04 -1.24
CA VAL A 87 -9.82 3.95 0.23
C VAL A 87 -9.76 5.35 0.86
N GLU A 88 -8.79 6.18 0.45
CA GLU A 88 -8.67 7.57 0.91
C GLU A 88 -9.98 8.36 0.67
N THR A 89 -10.52 8.31 -0.55
CA THR A 89 -11.77 9.01 -0.87
C THR A 89 -13.00 8.46 -0.13
N LEU A 90 -12.99 7.18 0.28
CA LEU A 90 -14.11 6.56 0.98
C LEU A 90 -14.10 6.93 2.47
N TYR A 91 -12.92 7.01 3.10
CA TYR A 91 -12.80 7.56 4.45
C TYR A 91 -13.23 9.03 4.51
N ASP A 92 -12.89 9.83 3.49
CA ASP A 92 -13.30 11.23 3.41
C ASP A 92 -14.82 11.38 3.23
N SER A 93 -15.51 10.36 2.69
CA SER A 93 -16.97 10.35 2.58
C SER A 93 -17.71 9.90 3.85
N GLY A 94 -17.00 9.65 4.95
CA GLY A 94 -17.60 9.31 6.25
C GLY A 94 -17.89 7.82 6.45
N CYS A 95 -17.29 6.93 5.64
CA CYS A 95 -17.31 5.49 5.90
C CYS A 95 -16.62 5.13 7.23
N ASN A 96 -16.87 3.91 7.71
CA ASN A 96 -16.30 3.39 8.94
C ASN A 96 -14.76 3.50 8.95
N ARG A 97 -14.19 4.03 10.04
CA ARG A 97 -12.76 4.32 10.19
C ARG A 97 -11.97 3.25 10.94
N THR A 98 -12.53 2.05 11.13
CA THR A 98 -11.91 0.94 11.88
C THR A 98 -10.45 0.68 11.50
N HIS A 99 -10.14 0.68 10.20
CA HIS A 99 -8.79 0.39 9.69
C HIS A 99 -8.04 1.63 9.22
N LEU A 100 -8.52 2.83 9.53
CA LEU A 100 -7.93 4.06 9.00
C LEU A 100 -6.45 4.19 9.35
N MET A 101 -6.06 3.92 10.60
CA MET A 101 -4.66 4.03 11.04
C MET A 101 -3.72 3.10 10.25
N GLU A 102 -4.20 1.91 9.87
CA GLU A 102 -3.46 0.96 9.02
C GLU A 102 -3.20 1.60 7.63
N PHE A 103 -4.23 2.13 6.99
CA PHE A 103 -4.11 2.74 5.66
C PHE A 103 -3.35 4.07 5.65
N LEU A 104 -3.46 4.86 6.72
CA LEU A 104 -2.62 6.04 6.95
C LEU A 104 -1.14 5.65 7.06
N SER A 105 -0.82 4.54 7.74
CA SER A 105 0.54 4.01 7.83
C SER A 105 1.09 3.68 6.45
N TYR A 106 0.30 3.00 5.62
CA TYR A 106 0.71 2.66 4.26
C TYR A 106 0.90 3.91 3.39
N ARG A 107 0.02 4.90 3.52
CA ARG A 107 0.10 6.17 2.79
C ARG A 107 1.35 6.95 3.18
N LEU A 108 1.67 6.99 4.46
CA LEU A 108 2.87 7.67 4.96
C LEU A 108 4.13 7.01 4.40
N LEU A 109 4.25 5.68 4.53
CA LEU A 109 5.39 4.93 4.04
C LEU A 109 5.58 5.12 2.53
N TYR A 110 4.53 4.88 1.76
CA TYR A 110 4.58 4.97 0.30
C TYR A 110 4.93 6.39 -0.17
N SER A 111 4.31 7.42 0.42
CA SER A 111 4.59 8.82 0.06
C SER A 111 6.02 9.23 0.41
N LEU A 112 6.53 8.77 1.55
CA LEU A 112 7.92 9.05 1.96
C LEU A 112 8.93 8.39 1.01
N LEU A 113 8.68 7.14 0.60
CA LEU A 113 9.56 6.39 -0.31
C LEU A 113 9.54 6.98 -1.73
N LEU A 114 8.44 7.61 -2.13
CA LEU A 114 8.35 8.40 -3.37
C LEU A 114 8.98 9.80 -3.28
N GLY A 115 9.27 10.30 -2.07
CA GLY A 115 9.74 11.67 -1.86
C GLY A 115 8.64 12.73 -2.00
N ASP A 116 7.37 12.36 -1.88
CA ASP A 116 6.23 13.29 -1.90
C ASP A 116 6.08 13.98 -0.53
N CYS A 117 6.86 15.03 -0.32
CA CYS A 117 6.87 15.78 0.93
C CYS A 117 5.48 16.37 1.28
N GLN A 118 4.73 16.81 0.27
CA GLN A 118 3.41 17.41 0.49
C GLN A 118 2.42 16.37 1.03
N ARG A 119 2.39 15.18 0.44
CA ARG A 119 1.52 14.09 0.89
C ARG A 119 1.96 13.51 2.23
N VAL A 120 3.26 13.48 2.51
CA VAL A 120 3.80 13.13 3.84
C VAL A 120 3.27 14.08 4.91
N SER A 121 3.40 15.40 4.70
CA SER A 121 2.91 16.40 5.67
C SER A 121 1.41 16.27 5.95
N ARG A 122 0.59 16.11 4.91
CA ARG A 122 -0.86 15.90 5.06
C ARG A 122 -1.17 14.63 5.84
N THR A 123 -0.53 13.52 5.48
CA THR A 123 -0.76 12.23 6.14
C THR A 123 -0.36 12.26 7.61
N LEU A 124 0.71 12.98 7.98
CA LEU A 124 1.11 13.16 9.37
C LEU A 124 0.05 13.93 10.17
N ILE A 125 -0.56 14.97 9.60
CA ILE A 125 -1.66 15.70 10.25
C ILE A 125 -2.82 14.75 10.53
N ASP A 126 -3.22 13.94 9.54
CA ASP A 126 -4.31 12.98 9.70
C ASP A 126 -4.00 11.92 10.77
N ILE A 127 -2.76 11.41 10.80
CA ILE A 127 -2.29 10.46 11.83
C ILE A 127 -2.36 11.11 13.21
N HIS A 128 -1.89 12.35 13.37
CA HIS A 128 -1.94 13.04 14.65
C HIS A 128 -3.37 13.27 15.12
N ALA A 129 -4.27 13.69 14.23
CA ALA A 129 -5.69 13.88 14.54
C ALA A 129 -6.35 12.55 14.98
N GLU A 130 -6.07 11.45 14.28
CA GLU A 130 -6.63 10.15 14.61
C GLU A 130 -6.05 9.58 15.92
N LYS A 131 -4.74 9.75 16.16
CA LYS A 131 -4.08 9.27 17.39
C LYS A 131 -4.59 9.95 18.66
N ILE A 132 -5.04 11.20 18.58
CA ILE A 132 -5.70 11.90 19.70
C ILE A 132 -7.03 11.22 20.05
N SER A 133 -7.78 10.81 19.03
CA SER A 133 -9.09 10.17 19.15
C SER A 133 -8.99 8.72 19.64
N SER A 134 -8.01 7.97 19.13
CA SER A 134 -7.81 6.55 19.45
C SER A 134 -6.56 6.36 20.32
N ARG A 135 -6.72 6.16 21.65
CA ARG A 135 -5.63 5.89 22.61
C ARG A 135 -4.83 4.59 22.39
N LYS A 136 -4.96 3.96 21.22
CA LYS A 136 -4.25 2.73 20.82
C LYS A 136 -3.54 2.97 19.51
N SER A 137 -2.23 2.77 19.48
CA SER A 137 -1.52 2.31 18.28
C SER A 137 -0.02 2.18 18.57
N ASN A 138 0.40 1.06 19.16
CA ASN A 138 1.83 0.76 19.26
C ASN A 138 2.47 0.54 17.87
N GLU A 139 1.67 0.15 16.88
CA GLU A 139 2.14 -0.13 15.50
C GLU A 139 2.48 1.13 14.69
N ILE A 140 1.68 2.21 14.82
CA ILE A 140 1.97 3.46 14.10
C ILE A 140 3.28 4.09 14.58
N ASP A 141 3.61 3.92 15.86
CA ASP A 141 4.83 4.47 16.43
C ASP A 141 6.08 3.83 15.82
N ILE A 142 6.06 2.53 15.58
CA ILE A 142 7.12 1.81 14.85
C ILE A 142 7.24 2.37 13.41
N VAL A 143 6.11 2.64 12.75
CA VAL A 143 6.10 3.23 11.39
C VAL A 143 6.67 4.65 11.39
N LEU A 144 6.31 5.48 12.38
CA LEU A 144 6.82 6.84 12.54
C LEU A 144 8.32 6.84 12.81
N ASP A 145 8.80 5.95 13.68
CA ASP A 145 10.21 5.76 13.98
C ASP A 145 10.99 5.32 12.74
N PHE A 146 10.43 4.39 11.96
CA PHE A 146 11.01 3.96 10.69
C PHE A 146 11.13 5.14 9.72
N CYS A 147 10.06 5.92 9.55
CA CYS A 147 10.05 7.10 8.69
C CYS A 147 11.09 8.14 9.16
N SER A 148 11.22 8.32 10.46
CA SER A 148 12.17 9.26 11.05
C SER A 148 13.63 8.82 10.85
N SER A 149 13.89 7.52 10.91
CA SER A 149 15.21 6.91 10.65
C SER A 149 15.57 7.02 9.18
N LEU A 150 14.60 6.80 8.29
CA LEU A 150 14.76 6.93 6.84
C LEU A 150 15.14 8.37 6.44
N ARG A 151 14.43 9.38 6.98
CA ARG A 151 14.75 10.79 6.71
C ARG A 151 16.14 11.19 7.19
N ARG A 152 16.59 10.66 8.32
CA ARG A 152 17.93 10.93 8.89
C ARG A 152 19.04 10.10 8.23
N LYS A 153 18.72 9.24 7.27
CA LYS A 153 19.67 8.27 6.67
C LYS A 153 20.37 7.40 7.72
N ASN A 154 19.70 7.10 8.83
CA ASN A 154 20.21 6.17 9.84
C ASN A 154 19.89 4.74 9.42
N TYR A 155 20.73 4.18 8.55
CA TYR A 155 20.50 2.86 7.95
C TYR A 155 20.51 1.73 8.98
N THR A 156 21.37 1.79 10.00
CA THR A 156 21.43 0.77 11.06
C THR A 156 20.09 0.64 11.79
N GLN A 157 19.57 1.77 12.29
CA GLN A 157 18.28 1.78 12.97
C GLN A 157 17.14 1.43 12.02
N LEU A 158 17.21 1.88 10.77
CA LEU A 158 16.22 1.59 9.74
C LEU A 158 16.02 0.09 9.51
N PHE A 159 17.09 -0.71 9.43
CA PHE A 159 16.97 -2.16 9.24
C PHE A 159 16.46 -2.91 10.47
N ILE A 160 16.79 -2.43 11.67
CA ILE A 160 16.21 -2.96 12.91
C ILE A 160 14.69 -2.72 12.89
N LEU A 161 14.27 -1.48 12.62
CA LEU A 161 12.86 -1.11 12.57
C LEU A 161 12.11 -1.80 11.43
N TYR A 162 12.75 -2.00 10.27
CA TYR A 162 12.17 -2.75 9.15
C TYR A 162 11.73 -4.17 9.54
N LYS A 163 12.53 -4.87 10.37
CA LYS A 163 12.18 -6.20 10.90
C LYS A 163 11.05 -6.14 11.93
N SER A 164 10.86 -5.00 12.58
CA SER A 164 9.81 -4.76 13.57
C SER A 164 8.52 -4.19 12.96
N LEU A 165 8.53 -3.76 11.69
CA LEU A 165 7.34 -3.24 11.02
C LEU A 165 6.25 -4.32 10.96
N PRO A 166 4.96 -3.92 11.10
CA PRO A 166 3.82 -4.79 10.81
C PRO A 166 3.96 -5.41 9.41
N ARG A 167 3.55 -6.67 9.25
CA ARG A 167 3.80 -7.46 8.04
C ARG A 167 3.43 -6.72 6.75
N ARG A 168 2.22 -6.16 6.68
CA ARG A 168 1.74 -5.45 5.48
C ARG A 168 2.36 -4.07 5.31
N ALA A 169 2.72 -3.38 6.40
CA ALA A 169 3.48 -2.14 6.32
C ALA A 169 4.88 -2.38 5.72
N ARG A 170 5.49 -3.54 6.05
CA ARG A 170 6.75 -3.99 5.43
C ARG A 170 6.59 -4.22 3.94
N CYS A 171 5.50 -4.84 3.49
CA CYS A 171 5.22 -5.03 2.05
C CYS A 171 5.24 -3.70 1.26
N VAL A 172 4.81 -2.58 1.86
CA VAL A 172 4.91 -1.25 1.22
C VAL A 172 6.38 -0.85 1.00
N VAL A 173 7.24 -1.13 1.98
CA VAL A 173 8.69 -0.87 1.89
C VAL A 173 9.34 -1.81 0.88
N ASP A 174 8.85 -3.05 0.76
CA ASP A 174 9.37 -4.07 -0.16
C ASP A 174 9.29 -3.63 -1.63
N PHE A 175 8.32 -2.80 -2.02
CA PHE A 175 8.28 -2.20 -3.35
C PHE A 175 9.53 -1.39 -3.71
N PHE A 176 10.28 -0.92 -2.72
CA PHE A 176 11.44 -0.05 -2.91
C PHE A 176 12.74 -0.65 -2.33
N ILE A 177 12.68 -1.81 -1.66
CA ILE A 177 13.79 -2.31 -0.83
C ILE A 177 15.07 -2.52 -1.63
N ASP A 178 14.98 -2.92 -2.90
CA ASP A 178 16.15 -3.13 -3.75
C ASP A 178 16.88 -1.83 -4.11
N ILE A 179 16.17 -0.71 -4.16
CA ILE A 179 16.76 0.62 -4.34
C ILE A 179 17.58 0.97 -3.10
N TYR A 180 17.01 0.77 -1.91
CA TYR A 180 17.66 1.10 -0.65
C TYR A 180 18.82 0.15 -0.32
N ARG A 181 18.73 -1.13 -0.65
CA ARG A 181 19.86 -2.07 -0.54
C ARG A 181 21.05 -1.61 -1.38
N LYS A 182 20.83 -1.23 -2.63
CA LYS A 182 21.90 -0.73 -3.52
C LYS A 182 22.55 0.55 -2.99
N GLN A 183 21.73 1.53 -2.58
CA GLN A 183 22.24 2.79 -2.00
C GLN A 183 23.06 2.55 -0.73
N MET A 184 22.59 1.64 0.13
CA MET A 184 23.29 1.32 1.36
C MET A 184 24.63 0.63 1.09
N ILE A 185 24.68 -0.35 0.17
CA ILE A 185 25.94 -1.00 -0.22
C ILE A 185 26.92 0.03 -0.76
N GLN A 186 26.47 0.97 -1.59
CA GLN A 186 27.31 2.06 -2.09
C GLN A 186 27.86 2.94 -0.97
N ILE A 187 27.04 3.32 0.02
CA ILE A 187 27.46 4.13 1.16
C ILE A 187 28.47 3.37 2.02
N PHE A 188 28.29 2.07 2.24
CA PHE A 188 29.29 1.27 2.95
C PHE A 188 30.58 1.16 2.16
N ILE A 189 30.52 0.85 0.86
CA ILE A 189 31.72 0.81 0.01
C ILE A 189 32.43 2.15 0.06
N TRP A 190 31.73 3.28 -0.09
CA TRP A 190 32.34 4.61 -0.09
C TRP A 190 32.86 5.04 1.27
N GLY A 191 32.20 4.63 2.36
CA GLY A 191 32.66 4.87 3.73
C GLY A 191 33.87 4.02 4.10
N PHE A 192 34.08 2.89 3.42
CA PHE A 192 35.20 1.97 3.64
C PHE A 192 36.27 2.01 2.54
N THR A 193 36.05 2.68 1.41
CA THR A 193 37.11 2.96 0.44
C THR A 193 38.04 3.99 1.04
N PRO A 194 39.28 3.63 1.42
CA PRO A 194 40.23 4.63 1.84
C PRO A 194 40.50 5.53 0.64
N THR A 195 40.09 6.80 0.72
CA THR A 195 40.76 7.85 -0.05
C THR A 195 42.16 7.96 0.53
N LEU A 196 43.07 7.09 0.08
CA LEU A 196 44.49 7.23 0.32
C LEU A 196 44.92 8.57 -0.31
N PRO A 197 45.42 9.53 0.47
CA PRO A 197 46.12 10.66 -0.09
C PRO A 197 47.27 10.12 -0.96
N ILE A 198 47.38 10.64 -2.19
CA ILE A 198 48.45 10.26 -3.13
C ILE A 198 49.84 10.53 -2.52
N ASP A 199 49.90 11.39 -1.50
CA ASP A 199 51.08 11.73 -0.71
C ASP A 199 51.70 10.53 0.02
N ILE A 200 50.97 9.43 0.26
CA ILE A 200 51.52 8.21 0.89
C ILE A 200 52.27 7.32 -0.14
N VAL A 201 52.18 7.62 -1.44
CA VAL A 201 52.88 6.88 -2.51
C VAL A 201 54.13 7.62 -3.02
N THR A 202 54.37 8.86 -2.60
CA THR A 202 55.60 9.58 -2.94
C THR A 202 56.14 10.42 -1.78
N ASN A 203 57.24 9.90 -1.22
CA ASN A 203 58.17 10.41 -0.18
C ASN A 203 57.81 10.16 1.29
#